data_AF-A0A0T6B998-F1
#
_entry.id   AF-A0A0T6B998-F1
#
_cell.length_a   1.000
_cell.length_b   1.000
_cell.length_c   1.000
_cell.angle_alpha   90.00
_cell.angle_beta   90.00
_cell.angle_gamma   90.00
#
_symmetry.space_group_name_H-M   'P 1'
#
loop_
_entity.id
_entity.type
_entity.pdbx_description
1 polymer ?
#
loop_
_entity_poly.entity_id
_entity_poly.type
_entity_poly.pdbx_seq_one_letter_code
_entity_poly.pdbx_strand_id
1 'polypeptide(L)'
;MTIIVFLIDTSASMFQRTYVGGRTTLLDVAKSAVETFVKIRQKSPESRIDRYMLLTFEEQPNNIKAGWKENLATFMNELKNLQCYSMTTMGIAVKQAFDILNVNRMTSGIDTYGQGRCPYFLETSVIVLITDGGKLSSVNGLHEEFNLPMNSPIPGSELTREPFRWDQRMFALVLR
;
A
#
# COMPACT_ATOMS: atom_id res chain seq x y z
N MET A 1 10.97 5.70 13.39
CA MET A 1 9.83 4.82 13.09
C MET A 1 9.62 4.87 11.60
N THR A 2 9.51 3.73 10.93
CA THR A 2 9.18 3.67 9.49
C THR A 2 7.81 3.05 9.34
N ILE A 3 6.97 3.63 8.48
CA ILE A 3 5.67 3.05 8.14
C ILE A 3 5.84 2.27 6.84
N ILE A 4 5.62 0.96 6.88
CA ILE A 4 5.75 0.09 5.71
C ILE A 4 4.34 -0.36 5.32
N VAL A 5 3.88 0.13 4.19
CA VAL A 5 2.57 -0.20 3.62
C VAL A 5 2.78 -1.24 2.53
N PHE A 6 2.24 -2.44 2.74
CA PHE A 6 2.10 -3.42 1.68
C PHE A 6 0.77 -3.19 0.98
N LEU A 7 0.83 -2.73 -0.26
CA LEU A 7 -0.32 -2.58 -1.14
C LEU A 7 -0.33 -3.76 -2.11
N ILE A 8 -1.16 -4.76 -1.81
CA ILE A 8 -1.20 -6.01 -2.57
C ILE A 8 -2.38 -5.96 -3.53
N ASP A 9 -2.08 -6.12 -4.81
CA ASP A 9 -3.09 -6.38 -5.82
C ASP A 9 -3.79 -7.71 -5.50
N THR A 10 -5.09 -7.62 -5.25
CA THR A 10 -5.95 -8.78 -5.00
C THR A 10 -6.86 -9.06 -6.18
N SER A 11 -6.68 -8.40 -7.33
CA SER A 11 -7.52 -8.60 -8.50
C SER A 11 -7.57 -10.05 -8.98
N ALA A 12 -8.60 -10.38 -9.77
CA ALA A 12 -8.78 -11.73 -10.32
C ALA A 12 -7.58 -12.21 -11.15
N SER A 13 -6.83 -11.31 -11.79
CA SER A 13 -5.66 -11.68 -12.61
C SER A 13 -4.47 -12.19 -11.78
N MET A 14 -4.39 -11.84 -10.50
CA MET A 14 -3.42 -12.39 -9.55
C MET A 14 -3.65 -13.88 -9.24
N PHE A 15 -4.78 -14.46 -9.67
CA PHE A 15 -5.06 -15.89 -9.52
C PHE A 15 -4.37 -16.76 -10.58
N GLN A 16 -3.63 -16.16 -11.53
CA GLN A 16 -2.87 -16.93 -12.50
C GLN A 16 -1.77 -17.77 -11.84
N ARG A 17 -1.54 -18.97 -12.38
CA ARG A 17 -0.59 -19.93 -11.83
C ARG A 17 0.82 -19.64 -12.31
N THR A 18 1.78 -19.75 -11.39
CA THR A 18 3.19 -19.64 -11.73
C THR A 18 3.76 -20.97 -12.24
N TYR A 19 4.83 -20.88 -13.03
CA TYR A 19 5.54 -22.06 -13.52
C TYR A 19 6.16 -22.87 -12.37
N VAL A 20 6.65 -22.19 -11.34
CA VAL A 20 7.31 -22.80 -10.18
C VAL A 20 6.26 -23.37 -9.23
N GLY A 21 6.02 -24.68 -9.31
CA GLY A 21 5.21 -25.42 -8.33
C GLY A 21 3.77 -25.71 -8.73
N GLY A 22 3.31 -25.25 -9.91
CA GLY A 22 2.06 -25.67 -10.60
C GLY A 22 0.72 -25.44 -9.88
N ARG A 23 0.73 -25.18 -8.57
CA ARG A 23 -0.42 -24.93 -7.69
C ARG A 23 -0.38 -23.55 -7.03
N THR A 24 0.73 -22.84 -7.14
CA THR A 24 0.95 -21.51 -6.56
C THR A 24 0.45 -20.43 -7.52
N THR A 25 -0.41 -19.55 -6.99
CA THR A 25 -0.88 -18.35 -7.70
C THR A 25 0.12 -17.21 -7.54
N LEU A 26 0.00 -16.14 -8.34
CA LEU A 26 0.80 -14.92 -8.11
C LEU A 26 0.50 -14.29 -6.74
N LEU A 27 -0.75 -14.36 -6.27
CA LEU A 27 -1.08 -13.90 -4.93
C LEU A 27 -0.33 -14.70 -3.85
N ASP A 28 -0.17 -16.01 -4.02
CA ASP A 28 0.62 -16.82 -3.08
C ASP A 28 2.10 -16.41 -3.08
N VAL A 29 2.65 -16.10 -4.26
CA VAL A 29 4.01 -15.56 -4.39
C VAL A 29 4.14 -14.19 -3.71
N ALA A 30 3.16 -13.30 -3.92
CA ALA A 30 3.10 -11.99 -3.27
C ALA A 30 3.10 -12.13 -1.74
N LYS A 31 2.21 -12.98 -1.18
CA LYS A 31 2.16 -13.27 0.25
C LYS A 31 3.50 -13.77 0.77
N SER A 32 4.10 -14.76 0.09
CA SER A 32 5.39 -15.32 0.48
C SER A 32 6.53 -14.30 0.44
N ALA A 33 6.53 -13.40 -0.55
CA ALA A 33 7.49 -12.31 -0.65
C ALA A 33 7.36 -11.33 0.54
N VAL A 34 6.12 -10.97 0.91
CA VAL A 34 5.84 -10.10 2.07
C VAL A 34 6.28 -10.78 3.36
N GLU A 35 5.94 -12.06 3.57
CA GLU A 35 6.38 -12.80 4.76
C GLU A 35 7.91 -12.85 4.87
N THR A 36 8.58 -13.11 3.74
CA THR A 36 10.04 -13.19 3.68
C THR A 36 10.67 -11.83 3.95
N PHE A 37 10.11 -10.76 3.39
CA PHE A 37 10.55 -9.39 3.66
C PHE A 37 10.47 -9.07 5.16
N VAL A 38 9.31 -9.33 5.78
CA VAL A 38 9.11 -9.06 7.22
C VAL A 38 10.11 -9.84 8.06
N LYS A 39 10.30 -11.15 7.77
CA LYS A 39 11.29 -11.99 8.47
C LYS A 39 12.72 -11.48 8.32
N ILE A 40 13.10 -11.00 7.14
CA ILE A 40 14.44 -10.44 6.92
C ILE A 40 14.57 -9.09 7.63
N ARG A 41 13.57 -8.22 7.54
CA ARG A 41 13.55 -6.89 8.17
C ARG A 41 13.66 -6.99 9.69
N GLN A 42 13.00 -7.97 10.30
CA GLN A 42 13.06 -8.24 11.73
C GLN A 42 14.45 -8.59 12.28
N LYS A 43 15.42 -8.93 11.41
CA LYS A 43 16.82 -9.12 11.82
C LYS A 43 17.52 -7.80 12.14
N SER A 44 17.02 -6.67 11.63
CA SER A 44 17.57 -5.35 11.94
C SER A 44 17.05 -4.83 13.28
N PRO A 45 17.91 -4.33 14.18
CA PRO A 45 17.46 -3.73 15.45
C PRO A 45 16.50 -2.55 15.26
N GLU A 46 16.64 -1.80 14.17
CA GLU A 46 15.82 -0.64 13.82
C GLU A 46 14.37 -1.02 13.51
N SER A 47 14.09 -2.30 13.19
CA SER A 47 12.75 -2.72 12.81
C SER A 47 11.77 -2.80 13.97
N ARG A 48 12.24 -2.71 15.21
CA ARG A 48 11.39 -2.79 16.42
C ARG A 48 10.37 -1.66 16.51
N ILE A 49 10.66 -0.55 15.85
CA ILE A 49 9.81 0.64 15.82
C ILE A 49 9.09 0.80 14.47
N ASP A 50 9.18 -0.19 13.57
CA ASP A 50 8.45 -0.15 12.30
C ASP A 50 6.98 -0.49 12.52
N ARG A 51 6.12 0.10 11.69
CA ARG A 51 4.70 -0.23 11.62
C ARG A 51 4.39 -0.81 10.26
N TYR A 52 3.63 -1.91 10.24
CA TYR A 52 3.20 -2.56 9.01
C TYR A 52 1.72 -2.32 8.78
N MET A 53 1.36 -1.94 7.56
CA MET A 53 -0.02 -1.81 7.12
C MET A 53 -0.24 -2.69 5.91
N LEU A 54 -1.42 -3.28 5.82
CA LEU A 54 -1.84 -4.12 4.70
C LEU A 54 -3.06 -3.51 4.03
N LEU A 55 -2.90 -3.16 2.76
CA LEU A 55 -3.94 -2.62 1.91
C LEU A 55 -4.10 -3.47 0.65
N THR A 56 -5.30 -3.43 0.11
CA THR A 56 -5.72 -4.20 -1.08
C THR A 56 -6.43 -3.29 -2.08
N PHE A 57 -6.82 -3.83 -3.24
CA PHE A 57 -7.53 -3.10 -4.30
C PHE A 57 -9.06 -3.05 -4.09
N GLU A 58 -9.55 -3.41 -2.91
CA GLU A 58 -10.97 -3.22 -2.58
C GLU A 58 -11.36 -1.75 -2.53
N GLU A 59 -12.66 -1.53 -2.50
CA GLU A 59 -13.21 -0.25 -2.13
C GLU A 59 -13.12 -0.03 -0.61
N GLN A 60 -13.06 1.24 -0.21
CA GLN A 60 -13.15 1.61 1.20
C GLN A 60 -14.53 1.24 1.76
N PRO A 61 -14.62 0.73 3.00
CA PRO A 61 -13.54 0.59 3.98
C PRO A 61 -12.78 -0.75 3.93
N ASN A 62 -13.19 -1.70 3.10
CA ASN A 62 -12.68 -3.07 3.15
C ASN A 62 -11.25 -3.21 2.61
N ASN A 63 -10.75 -2.19 1.91
CA ASN A 63 -9.38 -2.13 1.39
C ASN A 63 -8.30 -2.17 2.47
N ILE A 64 -8.61 -1.70 3.69
CA ILE A 64 -7.69 -1.75 4.84
C ILE A 64 -7.86 -3.10 5.53
N LYS A 65 -6.87 -3.98 5.40
CA LYS A 65 -6.85 -5.27 6.10
C LYS A 65 -6.15 -5.19 7.44
N ALA A 66 -5.02 -4.50 7.49
CA ALA A 66 -4.33 -4.16 8.73
C ALA A 66 -3.94 -2.67 8.72
N GLY A 67 -4.55 -1.91 9.62
CA GLY A 67 -4.37 -0.46 9.71
C GLY A 67 -3.28 -0.01 10.70
N TRP A 68 -3.26 1.29 11.00
CA TRP A 68 -2.27 1.93 11.89
C TRP A 68 -2.19 1.37 13.30
N LYS A 69 -3.33 0.87 13.82
CA LYS A 69 -3.49 0.40 15.21
C LYS A 69 -3.21 -1.09 15.38
N GLU A 70 -3.06 -1.82 14.27
CA GLU A 70 -2.94 -3.27 14.30
C GLU A 70 -1.51 -3.71 14.62
N ASN A 71 -1.41 -4.85 15.30
CA ASN A 71 -0.11 -5.47 15.59
C ASN A 71 0.33 -6.39 14.45
N LEU A 72 1.58 -6.84 14.51
CA LEU A 72 2.14 -7.71 13.48
C LEU A 72 1.41 -9.06 13.37
N ALA A 73 0.84 -9.59 14.45
CA ALA A 73 0.10 -10.85 14.40
C ALA A 73 -1.21 -10.71 13.60
N THR A 74 -1.96 -9.63 13.80
CA THR A 74 -3.14 -9.30 12.99
C THR A 74 -2.74 -9.13 11.52
N PHE A 75 -1.67 -8.36 11.25
CA PHE A 75 -1.14 -8.17 9.90
C PHE A 75 -0.85 -9.51 9.20
N MET A 76 -0.15 -10.43 9.87
CA MET A 76 0.21 -11.73 9.28
C MET A 76 -1.01 -12.63 9.08
N ASN A 77 -2.00 -12.57 9.97
CA ASN A 77 -3.24 -13.30 9.81
C ASN A 77 -4.04 -12.81 8.60
N GLU A 78 -4.19 -11.50 8.45
CA GLU A 78 -4.88 -10.90 7.32
C GLU A 78 -4.17 -11.18 5.99
N LEU A 79 -2.83 -11.10 5.97
CA LEU A 79 -2.01 -11.44 4.82
C LEU A 79 -2.27 -12.88 4.35
N LYS A 80 -2.33 -13.83 5.29
CA LYS A 80 -2.59 -15.24 4.98
C LYS A 80 -3.97 -15.43 4.36
N ASN A 81 -4.97 -14.72 4.86
CA ASN A 81 -6.37 -14.84 4.47
C ASN A 81 -6.76 -14.03 3.22
N LEU A 82 -5.85 -13.27 2.60
CA LEU A 82 -6.15 -12.58 1.34
C LEU A 82 -6.62 -13.56 0.27
N GLN A 83 -7.61 -13.15 -0.50
CA GLN A 83 -8.13 -13.91 -1.64
C GLN A 83 -8.08 -13.03 -2.89
N CYS A 84 -8.06 -13.66 -4.06
CA CYS A 84 -8.22 -12.92 -5.30
C CYS A 84 -9.70 -12.60 -5.50
N TYR A 85 -10.04 -11.33 -5.63
CA TYR A 85 -11.36 -10.83 -5.95
C TYR A 85 -11.21 -9.43 -6.57
N SER A 86 -12.26 -8.93 -7.24
CA SER A 86 -12.28 -7.58 -7.85
C SER A 86 -11.41 -7.38 -9.10
N MET A 87 -11.48 -6.15 -9.60
CA MET A 87 -10.79 -5.60 -10.76
C MET A 87 -9.49 -4.88 -10.35
N THR A 88 -8.66 -4.55 -11.32
CA THR A 88 -7.39 -3.84 -11.12
C THR A 88 -7.60 -2.32 -10.96
N THR A 89 -8.11 -1.89 -9.80
CA THR A 89 -8.36 -0.48 -9.44
C THR A 89 -7.12 0.24 -8.89
N MET A 90 -5.97 0.04 -9.52
CA MET A 90 -4.65 0.46 -9.01
C MET A 90 -4.57 1.95 -8.64
N GLY A 91 -5.08 2.86 -9.50
CA GLY A 91 -5.04 4.31 -9.24
C GLY A 91 -5.79 4.70 -7.97
N ILE A 92 -6.96 4.10 -7.74
CA ILE A 92 -7.77 4.32 -6.54
C ILE A 92 -7.07 3.74 -5.31
N ALA A 93 -6.53 2.53 -5.42
CA ALA A 93 -5.87 1.86 -4.30
C ALA A 93 -4.59 2.60 -3.85
N VAL A 94 -3.78 3.07 -4.80
CA VAL A 94 -2.58 3.88 -4.51
C VAL A 94 -2.96 5.21 -3.87
N LYS A 95 -3.99 5.90 -4.39
CA LYS A 95 -4.51 7.12 -3.79
C LYS A 95 -4.97 6.90 -2.35
N GLN A 96 -5.74 5.85 -2.10
CA GLN A 96 -6.22 5.51 -0.75
C GLN A 96 -5.06 5.22 0.21
N ALA A 97 -3.99 4.56 -0.25
CA ALA A 97 -2.79 4.35 0.55
C ALA A 97 -2.14 5.69 0.96
N PHE A 98 -2.01 6.64 0.03
CA PHE A 98 -1.54 7.99 0.35
C PHE A 98 -2.46 8.75 1.29
N ASP A 99 -3.77 8.70 1.05
CA ASP A 99 -4.78 9.33 1.89
C ASP A 99 -4.65 8.88 3.35
N ILE A 100 -4.52 7.57 3.58
CA ILE A 100 -4.38 7.00 4.92
C ILE A 100 -3.07 7.44 5.60
N LEU A 101 -1.97 7.49 4.86
CA LEU A 101 -0.70 8.01 5.39
C LEU A 101 -0.81 9.50 5.74
N ASN A 102 -1.49 10.28 4.91
CA ASN A 102 -1.66 11.72 5.13
C ASN A 102 -2.58 12.03 6.33
N VAL A 103 -3.59 11.20 6.61
CA VAL A 103 -4.39 11.32 7.84
C VAL A 103 -3.51 11.22 9.09
N ASN A 104 -2.53 10.30 9.09
CA ASN A 104 -1.61 10.16 10.22
C ASN A 104 -0.72 11.40 10.38
N ARG A 105 -0.19 11.94 9.27
CA ARG A 105 0.62 13.17 9.26
C ARG A 105 -0.10 14.40 9.78
N MET A 106 -1.38 14.55 9.43
CA MET A 106 -2.20 15.64 9.95
C MET A 106 -2.43 15.49 11.45
N THR A 107 -2.67 14.26 11.91
CA THR A 107 -2.86 13.96 13.35
C THR A 107 -1.57 14.25 14.14
N SER A 108 -0.41 13.95 13.59
CA SER A 108 0.89 14.24 14.21
C SER A 108 1.31 15.71 14.08
N GLY A 109 0.66 16.48 13.21
CA GLY A 109 0.94 17.92 13.01
C GLY A 109 2.27 18.20 12.31
N ILE A 110 2.80 17.22 11.54
CA ILE A 110 4.11 17.34 10.89
C ILE A 110 4.10 18.34 9.74
N ASP A 111 2.98 18.45 9.03
CA ASP A 111 2.83 19.41 7.95
C ASP A 111 2.44 20.80 8.53
N THR A 112 3.45 21.63 8.78
CA THR A 112 3.34 22.95 9.43
C THR A 112 2.98 24.08 8.47
N TYR A 113 1.87 23.94 7.72
CA TYR A 113 1.44 24.97 6.76
C TYR A 113 1.33 26.35 7.43
N GLY A 114 1.91 27.37 6.79
CA GLY A 114 1.97 28.74 7.31
C GLY A 114 3.13 29.02 8.28
N GLN A 115 3.87 28.01 8.76
CA GLN A 115 5.04 28.19 9.63
C GLN A 115 6.37 27.75 8.99
N GLY A 116 6.36 27.56 7.67
CA GLY A 116 7.49 26.99 6.93
C GLY A 116 7.52 25.46 6.99
N ARG A 117 8.60 24.85 6.50
CA ARG A 117 8.77 23.40 6.46
C ARG A 117 9.97 22.99 7.29
N CYS A 118 9.79 21.98 8.14
CA CYS A 118 10.82 21.43 9.02
C CYS A 118 11.37 20.12 8.44
N PRO A 119 12.56 20.09 7.79
CA PRO A 119 13.08 18.88 7.15
C PRO A 119 13.47 17.75 8.11
N TYR A 120 13.55 18.03 9.41
CA TYR A 120 13.86 17.05 10.44
C TYR A 120 12.61 16.40 11.07
N PHE A 121 11.42 16.95 10.83
CA PHE A 121 10.17 16.31 11.23
C PHE A 121 9.72 15.35 10.13
N LEU A 122 10.08 14.08 10.35
CA LEU A 122 9.92 12.99 9.41
C LEU A 122 8.87 12.00 9.89
N GLU A 123 8.00 11.59 8.97
CA GLU A 123 7.16 10.41 9.10
C GLU A 123 7.41 9.52 7.89
N THR A 124 8.62 8.96 7.85
CA THR A 124 9.10 8.16 6.73
C THR A 124 8.15 6.99 6.48
N SER A 125 7.63 6.92 5.25
CA SER A 125 6.77 5.82 4.82
C SER A 125 7.22 5.24 3.49
N VAL A 126 7.01 3.94 3.36
CA VAL A 126 7.35 3.16 2.18
C VAL A 126 6.12 2.36 1.78
N ILE A 127 5.64 2.59 0.56
CA ILE A 127 4.60 1.80 -0.08
C ILE A 127 5.28 0.76 -0.96
N VAL A 128 5.02 -0.51 -0.72
CA VAL A 128 5.43 -1.63 -1.57
C VAL A 128 4.19 -2.12 -2.31
N LEU A 129 4.03 -1.68 -3.55
CA LEU A 129 2.99 -2.12 -4.46
C LEU A 129 3.39 -3.46 -5.07
N ILE A 130 2.57 -4.49 -4.91
CA ILE A 130 2.80 -5.81 -5.53
C ILE A 130 1.64 -6.10 -6.47
N THR A 131 1.93 -6.34 -7.75
CA THR A 131 0.94 -6.56 -8.81
C THR A 131 1.46 -7.53 -9.87
N ASP A 132 0.58 -8.07 -10.71
CA ASP A 132 0.93 -8.91 -11.85
C ASP A 132 1.44 -8.11 -13.07
N GLY A 133 1.28 -6.79 -13.05
CA GLY A 133 1.59 -5.93 -14.20
C GLY A 133 0.73 -6.23 -15.42
N GLY A 134 -0.47 -6.78 -15.24
CA GLY A 134 -1.47 -6.97 -16.28
C GLY A 134 -2.08 -5.64 -16.73
N LYS A 135 -3.13 -5.72 -17.57
CA LYS A 135 -3.88 -4.53 -17.97
C LYS A 135 -4.69 -3.99 -16.79
N LEU A 136 -4.77 -2.68 -16.66
CA LEU A 136 -5.59 -2.01 -15.66
C LEU A 136 -7.06 -2.13 -16.06
N SER A 137 -7.87 -2.78 -15.24
CA SER A 137 -9.30 -3.00 -15.49
C SER A 137 -10.15 -2.24 -14.48
N SER A 138 -11.23 -1.65 -14.97
CA SER A 138 -12.25 -0.98 -14.17
C SER A 138 -13.63 -1.41 -14.64
N VAL A 139 -14.67 -1.01 -13.91
CA VAL A 139 -16.07 -1.21 -14.31
C VAL A 139 -16.35 -0.59 -15.70
N ASN A 140 -15.66 0.49 -16.05
CA ASN A 140 -15.82 1.21 -17.32
C ASN A 140 -14.95 0.64 -18.46
N GLY A 141 -14.22 -0.46 -18.22
CA GLY A 141 -13.35 -1.10 -19.21
C GLY A 141 -11.87 -1.07 -18.86
N LEU A 142 -11.05 -1.37 -19.87
CA LEU A 142 -9.60 -1.42 -19.76
C LEU A 142 -9.00 -0.03 -19.92
N HIS A 143 -8.05 0.31 -19.06
CA HIS A 143 -7.26 1.53 -19.11
C HIS A 143 -5.85 1.19 -19.59
N GLU A 144 -5.37 1.92 -20.60
CA GLU A 144 -4.00 1.77 -21.09
C GLU A 144 -3.00 2.57 -20.25
N GLU A 145 -3.47 3.64 -19.59
CA GLU A 145 -2.65 4.54 -18.80
C GLU A 145 -3.02 4.48 -17.31
N PHE A 146 -1.99 4.56 -16.47
CA PHE A 146 -2.16 4.74 -15.04
C PHE A 146 -2.47 6.20 -14.74
N ASN A 147 -3.68 6.47 -14.24
CA ASN A 147 -4.09 7.78 -13.78
C ASN A 147 -4.30 7.76 -12.26
N LEU A 148 -3.50 8.54 -11.54
CA LEU A 148 -3.65 8.73 -10.09
C LEU A 148 -4.62 9.88 -9.82
N PRO A 149 -5.79 9.64 -9.20
CA PRO A 149 -6.72 10.72 -8.90
C PRO A 149 -6.10 11.69 -7.87
N MET A 150 -6.01 12.98 -8.25
CA MET A 150 -5.38 14.02 -7.42
C MET A 150 -6.34 14.69 -6.43
N ASN A 151 -7.61 14.27 -6.39
CA ASN A 151 -8.62 14.83 -5.49
C ASN A 151 -8.70 14.02 -4.19
N SER A 152 -8.35 14.60 -3.06
CA SER A 152 -8.57 13.96 -1.76
C SER A 152 -9.80 14.56 -1.07
N PRO A 153 -10.72 13.74 -0.51
CA PRO A 153 -11.82 14.25 0.31
C PRO A 153 -11.36 14.65 1.73
N ILE A 154 -10.06 14.47 2.03
CA ILE A 154 -9.50 14.73 3.35
C ILE A 154 -9.45 16.25 3.60
N PRO A 155 -10.00 16.76 4.72
CA PRO A 155 -9.87 18.16 5.09
C PRO A 155 -8.40 18.57 5.23
N GLY A 156 -8.01 19.72 4.67
CA GLY A 156 -6.61 20.17 4.68
C GLY A 156 -5.78 19.64 3.50
N SER A 157 -6.33 18.74 2.68
CA SER A 157 -5.67 18.28 1.45
C SER A 157 -5.53 19.37 0.41
N GLU A 158 -6.37 20.40 0.43
CA GLU A 158 -6.30 21.58 -0.44
C GLU A 158 -4.98 22.36 -0.28
N LEU A 159 -4.28 22.18 0.84
CA LEU A 159 -3.00 22.82 1.13
C LEU A 159 -1.82 22.14 0.41
N THR A 160 -2.03 20.99 -0.22
CA THR A 160 -1.03 20.34 -1.08
C THR A 160 -1.69 19.69 -2.30
N ARG A 161 -1.29 20.12 -3.49
CA ARG A 161 -1.86 19.65 -4.75
C ARG A 161 -1.62 18.17 -5.02
N GLU A 162 -0.44 17.67 -4.69
CA GLU A 162 -0.06 16.28 -4.94
C GLU A 162 -0.57 15.33 -3.82
N PRO A 163 -0.97 14.08 -4.14
CA PRO A 163 -1.46 13.13 -3.15
C PRO A 163 -0.33 12.59 -2.24
N PHE A 164 0.93 12.64 -2.68
CA PHE A 164 2.08 12.17 -1.92
C PHE A 164 2.78 13.28 -1.15
N ARG A 165 3.65 12.89 -0.22
CA ARG A 165 4.54 13.78 0.55
C ARG A 165 6.00 13.42 0.32
N TRP A 166 6.87 14.35 0.69
CA TRP A 166 8.29 14.34 0.35
C TRP A 166 9.12 13.19 0.96
N ASP A 167 8.64 12.62 2.05
CA ASP A 167 9.23 11.51 2.82
C ASP A 167 8.47 10.18 2.60
N GLN A 168 7.56 10.15 1.62
CA GLN A 168 6.85 8.95 1.20
C GLN A 168 7.50 8.38 -0.05
N ARG A 169 7.91 7.12 -0.01
CA ARG A 169 8.52 6.42 -1.15
C ARG A 169 7.60 5.30 -1.61
N MET A 170 7.49 5.11 -2.91
CA MET A 170 6.75 3.99 -3.49
C MET A 170 7.68 3.13 -4.33
N PHE A 171 7.65 1.81 -4.08
CA PHE A 171 8.33 0.80 -4.86
C PHE A 171 7.28 -0.14 -5.44
N ALA A 172 7.49 -0.60 -6.67
CA ALA A 172 6.62 -1.55 -7.34
C ALA A 172 7.36 -2.87 -7.58
N LEU A 173 6.70 -3.98 -7.24
CA LEU A 173 7.10 -5.33 -7.57
C LEU A 173 6.08 -5.88 -8.57
N VAL A 174 6.53 -6.08 -9.80
CA VAL A 174 5.73 -6.65 -10.88
C VAL A 174 6.10 -8.12 -11.01
N LEU A 175 5.15 -9.01 -10.71
CA LEU A 175 5.34 -10.46 -10.73
C LEU A 175 5.09 -10.99 -12.16
N ARG A 176 6.12 -10.98 -13.00
CA ARG A 176 6.12 -11.54 -14.36
C ARG A 176 7.16 -12.66 -14.51
#